data_AF-A0A2D5AIR9-F1
#
_entry.id   AF-A0A2D5AIR9-F1
#
_cell.length_a   1.000
_cell.length_b   1.000
_cell.length_c   1.000
_cell.angle_alpha   90.00
_cell.angle_beta   90.00
_cell.angle_gamma   90.00
#
_symmetry.space_group_name_H-M   'P 1'
#
loop_
_entity.id
_entity.type
_entity.pdbx_description
1 polymer ?
#
loop_
_entity_poly.entity_id
_entity_poly.type
_entity_poly.pdbx_seq_one_letter_code
_entity_poly.pdbx_strand_id
1 'polypeptide(L)'
;MADRVGVIDYGGGNLQNVLNVLRYLNHDGTLVSSPDDFAEIDRLIFPGVGSFGDCVADLDRKGLREPILDWLGSNRPFFGICLGYQVLFENSEETPGVEGLGFFDGSVVRFNSLHGLKIPHMGWNEVKPIDRDYHMWAGTRDPLHLYFVHSFFPKPAD
;
A
#
# COMPACT_ATOMS: atom_id res chain seq x y z
N MET A 1 23.53 0.33 12.20
CA MET A 1 22.30 0.15 12.99
C MET A 1 21.34 -0.66 12.14
N ALA A 2 20.51 -1.52 12.71
CA ALA A 2 19.49 -2.20 11.92
C ALA A 2 18.45 -1.16 11.50
N ASP A 3 18.10 -1.11 10.20
CA ASP A 3 17.08 -0.19 9.70
C ASP A 3 15.74 -0.46 10.42
N ARG A 4 15.17 0.57 11.02
CA ARG A 4 13.89 0.47 11.75
C ARG A 4 12.73 0.59 10.79
N VAL A 5 11.82 -0.39 10.81
CA VAL A 5 10.68 -0.45 9.90
C VAL A 5 9.42 -0.01 10.62
N GLY A 6 8.84 1.11 10.19
CA GLY A 6 7.52 1.54 10.60
C GLY A 6 6.43 0.82 9.83
N VAL A 7 5.35 0.43 10.51
CA VAL A 7 4.14 -0.15 9.93
C VAL A 7 2.95 0.73 10.30
N ILE A 8 2.34 1.38 9.31
CA ILE A 8 1.21 2.30 9.55
C ILE A 8 0.04 1.53 10.15
N ASP A 9 -0.38 1.95 11.34
CA ASP A 9 -1.63 1.57 11.99
C ASP A 9 -2.60 2.75 11.88
N TYR A 10 -3.42 2.74 10.82
CA TYR A 10 -4.52 3.70 10.67
C TYR A 10 -5.81 3.23 11.36
N GLY A 11 -5.85 2.03 11.95
CA GLY A 11 -7.05 1.43 12.55
C GLY A 11 -7.65 0.28 11.74
N GLY A 12 -7.14 0.05 10.53
CA GLY A 12 -7.40 -1.12 9.70
C GLY A 12 -6.11 -1.76 9.20
N GLY A 13 -6.20 -2.95 8.60
CA GLY A 13 -5.08 -3.58 7.91
C GLY A 13 -4.71 -4.97 8.44
N ASN A 14 -3.79 -5.64 7.74
CA ASN A 14 -3.23 -6.93 8.15
C ASN A 14 -1.94 -6.76 8.98
N LEU A 15 -2.00 -5.88 9.99
CA LEU A 15 -0.84 -5.43 10.77
C LEU A 15 -0.04 -6.59 11.35
N GLN A 16 -0.74 -7.52 12.01
CA GLN A 16 -0.10 -8.65 12.67
C GLN A 16 0.65 -9.56 11.69
N ASN A 17 0.15 -9.73 10.47
CA ASN A 17 0.84 -10.52 9.46
C ASN A 17 2.11 -9.81 8.97
N VAL A 18 2.05 -8.50 8.70
CA VAL A 18 3.24 -7.71 8.35
C VAL A 18 4.30 -7.80 9.45
N LEU A 19 3.90 -7.61 10.71
CA LEU A 19 4.81 -7.75 11.86
C LEU A 19 5.38 -9.17 11.97
N ASN A 20 4.58 -10.21 11.70
CA ASN A 20 5.07 -11.60 11.68
C ASN A 20 6.13 -11.82 10.59
N VAL A 21 5.91 -11.28 9.39
CA VAL A 21 6.85 -11.37 8.28
C VAL A 21 8.15 -10.65 8.62
N LEU A 22 8.08 -9.43 9.18
CA LEU A 22 9.27 -8.70 9.62
C LEU A 22 10.07 -9.50 10.66
N ARG A 23 9.41 -10.06 11.67
CA ARG A 23 10.06 -10.93 12.66
C ARG A 23 10.69 -12.17 12.04
N TYR A 24 10.00 -12.83 11.11
CA TYR A 24 10.53 -13.97 10.38
C TYR A 24 11.81 -13.62 9.58
N LEU A 25 11.88 -12.39 9.07
CA LEU A 25 13.05 -11.84 8.39
C LEU A 25 14.12 -11.28 9.35
N ASN A 26 13.95 -11.45 10.67
CA ASN A 26 14.82 -10.90 11.72
C ASN A 26 14.89 -9.36 11.75
N HIS A 27 13.77 -8.70 11.43
CA HIS A 27 13.59 -7.26 11.58
C HIS A 27 12.51 -6.96 12.64
N ASP A 28 12.75 -5.94 13.46
CA ASP A 28 11.75 -5.40 14.37
C ASP A 28 10.91 -4.33 13.66
N GLY A 29 9.60 -4.54 13.63
CA GLY A 29 8.62 -3.60 13.11
C GLY A 29 7.97 -2.81 14.25
N THR A 30 7.90 -1.49 14.10
CA THR A 30 7.22 -0.58 15.05
C THR A 30 5.92 -0.10 14.43
N LEU A 31 4.85 -0.07 15.23
CA LEU A 31 3.59 0.51 14.77
C LEU A 31 3.71 2.04 14.71
N VAL A 32 3.22 2.60 13.61
CA VAL A 32 3.13 4.05 13.39
C VAL A 32 1.66 4.42 13.49
N SER A 33 1.26 4.94 14.65
CA SER A 33 -0.12 5.21 15.02
C SER A 33 -0.40 6.70 15.26
N SER A 34 0.66 7.50 15.35
CA SER A 34 0.65 8.94 15.55
C SER A 34 1.79 9.62 14.78
N PRO A 35 1.74 10.94 14.57
CA PRO A 35 2.82 11.69 13.90
C PRO A 35 4.19 11.55 14.56
N ASP A 36 4.25 11.41 15.89
CA ASP A 36 5.51 11.33 16.64
C ASP A 36 6.29 10.02 16.34
N ASP A 37 5.58 8.97 15.90
CA ASP A 37 6.18 7.66 15.62
C ASP A 37 7.11 7.68 14.38
N PHE A 38 7.04 8.72 13.54
CA PHE A 38 7.86 8.85 12.31
C PHE A 38 9.32 9.21 12.58
N ALA A 39 9.64 9.74 13.78
CA ALA A 39 10.99 10.17 14.13
C ALA A 39 11.98 9.00 14.26
N GLU A 40 11.49 7.81 14.57
CA GLU A 40 12.29 6.66 14.98
C GLU A 40 12.33 5.53 13.93
N ILE A 41 12.00 5.83 12.67
CA ILE A 41 11.93 4.83 11.60
C ILE A 41 12.70 5.27 10.34
N ASP A 42 13.20 4.29 9.59
CA ASP A 42 14.00 4.49 8.37
C ASP A 42 13.23 4.06 7.11
N ARG A 43 12.24 3.18 7.28
CA ARG A 43 11.43 2.58 6.21
C ARG A 43 9.97 2.56 6.65
N LEU A 44 9.05 2.76 5.72
CA LEU A 44 7.61 2.79 6.01
C LEU A 44 6.86 1.75 5.19
N ILE A 45 6.12 0.88 5.86
CA ILE A 45 5.19 -0.06 5.24
C ILE A 45 3.77 0.43 5.54
N PHE A 46 2.96 0.55 4.49
CA PHE A 46 1.54 0.85 4.60
C PHE A 46 0.72 -0.38 4.18
N PRO A 47 0.34 -1.27 5.11
CA PRO A 47 -0.66 -2.28 4.84
C PRO A 47 -2.06 -1.67 4.85
N GLY A 48 -2.90 -1.96 3.86
CA GLY A 48 -4.28 -1.50 3.88
C GLY A 48 -5.29 -2.56 3.47
N VAL A 49 -6.42 -2.60 4.19
CA VAL A 49 -7.62 -3.38 3.86
C VAL A 49 -8.86 -2.51 4.10
N GLY A 50 -10.00 -2.91 3.55
CA GLY A 50 -11.25 -2.15 3.69
C GLY A 50 -11.49 -1.23 2.50
N SER A 51 -12.20 -0.12 2.72
CA SER A 51 -12.57 0.84 1.68
C SER A 51 -11.60 2.03 1.62
N PHE A 52 -11.45 2.60 0.43
CA PHE A 52 -10.64 3.80 0.19
C PHE A 52 -11.07 4.97 1.07
N GLY A 53 -12.37 5.25 1.13
CA GLY A 53 -12.92 6.33 1.95
C GLY A 53 -12.60 6.20 3.43
N ASP A 54 -12.82 5.01 4.01
CA ASP A 54 -12.57 4.79 5.44
C ASP A 54 -11.09 4.93 5.77
N CYS A 55 -10.21 4.41 4.91
CA CYS A 55 -8.76 4.52 5.10
C CYS A 55 -8.31 5.99 5.10
N VAL A 56 -8.78 6.80 4.16
CA VAL A 56 -8.46 8.23 4.12
C VAL A 56 -8.97 8.94 5.38
N ALA A 57 -10.24 8.73 5.74
CA ALA A 57 -10.84 9.35 6.91
C ALA A 57 -10.09 8.98 8.21
N ASP A 58 -9.62 7.74 8.30
CA ASP A 58 -8.84 7.25 9.42
C ASP A 58 -7.44 7.88 9.50
N LEU A 59 -6.76 8.06 8.36
CA LEU A 59 -5.49 8.78 8.29
C LEU A 59 -5.65 10.22 8.75
N ASP A 60 -6.69 10.92 8.28
CA ASP A 60 -6.98 12.30 8.66
C ASP A 60 -7.27 12.43 10.14
N ARG A 61 -8.12 11.55 10.66
CA ARG A 61 -8.50 11.53 12.08
C ARG A 61 -7.30 11.29 13.00
N LYS A 62 -6.33 10.50 12.57
CA LYS A 62 -5.09 10.25 13.32
C LYS A 62 -3.98 11.26 13.03
N GLY A 63 -4.20 12.21 12.11
CA GLY A 63 -3.19 13.18 11.70
C GLY A 63 -2.01 12.57 10.93
N LEU A 64 -2.21 11.40 10.31
CA LEU A 64 -1.14 10.64 9.63
C LEU A 64 -0.95 11.07 8.17
N ARG A 65 -1.92 11.75 7.56
CA ARG A 65 -1.84 12.16 6.14
C ARG A 65 -0.58 12.97 5.83
N GLU A 66 -0.36 14.08 6.53
CA GLU A 66 0.77 14.97 6.23
C GLU A 66 2.13 14.34 6.52
N PRO A 67 2.36 13.64 7.65
CA PRO A 67 3.61 12.90 7.86
C PRO A 67 3.93 11.87 6.77
N ILE A 68 2.91 11.23 6.18
CA ILE A 68 3.10 10.30 5.06
C ILE A 68 3.48 11.06 3.79
N LEU A 69 2.85 12.19 3.50
CA LEU A 69 3.20 13.02 2.34
C LEU A 69 4.62 13.59 2.46
N ASP A 70 5.02 14.07 3.64
CA ASP A 70 6.38 14.52 3.92
C ASP A 70 7.40 13.39 3.76
N TRP A 71 7.06 12.18 4.19
CA TRP A 71 7.88 10.98 4.01
C TRP A 71 8.15 10.69 2.53
N LEU A 72 7.07 10.68 1.73
CA LEU A 72 7.12 10.42 0.29
C LEU A 72 7.89 11.53 -0.44
N GLY A 73 7.61 12.80 -0.13
CA GLY A 73 8.29 13.97 -0.69
C GLY A 73 9.79 14.02 -0.37
N SER A 74 10.20 13.40 0.75
CA SER A 74 11.60 13.25 1.15
C SER A 74 12.31 12.06 0.47
N ASN A 75 11.64 11.37 -0.46
CA ASN A 75 12.15 10.20 -1.18
C ASN A 75 12.66 9.08 -0.24
N ARG A 76 11.95 8.88 0.88
CA ARG A 76 12.27 7.84 1.84
C ARG A 76 11.59 6.52 1.45
N PRO A 77 12.18 5.35 1.78
CA PRO A 77 11.61 4.06 1.39
C PRO A 77 10.17 3.86 1.90
N PHE A 78 9.25 3.64 0.98
CA PHE A 78 7.84 3.40 1.24
C PHE A 78 7.36 2.13 0.53
N PHE A 79 6.56 1.30 1.19
CA PHE A 79 5.97 0.10 0.60
C PHE A 79 4.49 -0.01 0.94
N GLY A 80 3.63 0.33 -0.03
CA GLY A 80 2.18 0.21 0.08
C GLY A 80 1.68 -1.18 -0.32
N ILE A 81 0.82 -1.78 0.49
CA ILE A 81 0.22 -3.09 0.24
C ILE A 81 -1.29 -2.95 0.11
N CYS A 82 -1.82 -3.43 -1.03
CA CYS A 82 -3.24 -3.38 -1.36
C CYS A 82 -3.78 -1.95 -1.25
N LEU A 83 -4.59 -1.64 -0.23
CA LEU A 83 -5.16 -0.31 -0.09
C LEU A 83 -4.10 0.75 0.23
N GLY A 84 -3.03 0.39 0.95
CA GLY A 84 -1.90 1.31 1.19
C GLY A 84 -1.13 1.71 -0.06
N TYR A 85 -1.26 0.94 -1.15
CA TYR A 85 -0.78 1.34 -2.49
C TYR A 85 -1.81 2.22 -3.21
N GLN A 86 -3.10 1.84 -3.15
CA GLN A 86 -4.18 2.58 -3.81
C GLN A 86 -4.34 4.01 -3.30
N VAL A 87 -4.19 4.25 -1.99
CA VAL A 87 -4.33 5.60 -1.42
C VAL A 87 -3.26 6.59 -1.87
N LEU A 88 -2.17 6.13 -2.52
CA LEU A 88 -1.17 7.03 -3.09
C LEU A 88 -1.70 7.84 -4.28
N PHE A 89 -2.81 7.42 -4.88
CA PHE A 89 -3.44 8.09 -6.03
C PHE A 89 -4.43 9.18 -5.57
N GLU A 90 -4.90 9.99 -6.52
CA GLU A 90 -5.70 11.18 -6.23
C GLU A 90 -7.10 10.85 -5.71
N ASN A 91 -7.74 9.81 -6.22
CA ASN A 91 -9.13 9.46 -5.90
C ASN A 91 -9.46 8.01 -6.28
N SER A 92 -10.65 7.55 -5.88
CA SER A 92 -11.15 6.20 -6.17
C SER A 92 -12.62 6.20 -6.57
N GLU A 93 -12.97 5.42 -7.60
CA GLU A 93 -14.36 5.12 -7.97
C GLU A 93 -15.11 4.35 -6.87
N GLU A 94 -14.39 3.74 -5.92
CA GLU A 94 -14.99 3.08 -4.75
C GLU A 94 -15.69 4.07 -3.83
N THR A 95 -15.16 5.28 -3.70
CA THR A 95 -15.69 6.32 -2.82
C THR A 95 -15.60 7.69 -3.49
N PRO A 96 -16.55 8.01 -4.39
CA PRO A 96 -16.54 9.28 -5.11
C PRO A 96 -16.54 10.48 -4.16
N GLY A 97 -15.71 11.48 -4.45
CA GLY A 97 -15.59 12.71 -3.66
C GLY A 97 -14.62 12.64 -2.49
N VAL A 98 -13.95 11.51 -2.26
CA VAL A 98 -12.84 11.42 -1.30
C VAL A 98 -11.51 11.52 -2.03
N GLU A 99 -10.68 12.47 -1.61
CA GLU A 99 -9.32 12.65 -2.10
C GLU A 99 -8.38 11.69 -1.38
N GLY A 100 -7.48 11.04 -2.11
CA GLY A 100 -6.42 10.18 -1.55
C GLY A 100 -5.25 11.00 -1.00
N LEU A 101 -4.04 10.47 -1.13
CA LEU A 101 -2.81 11.21 -0.86
C LEU A 101 -2.39 12.03 -2.09
N GLY A 102 -2.76 11.63 -3.30
CA GLY A 102 -2.42 12.37 -4.52
C GLY A 102 -0.90 12.51 -4.75
N PHE A 103 -0.13 11.50 -4.34
CA PHE A 103 1.31 11.43 -4.60
C PHE A 103 1.61 10.98 -6.04
N PHE A 104 0.76 10.11 -6.57
CA PHE A 104 0.77 9.71 -7.99
C PHE A 104 -0.47 10.24 -8.70
N ASP A 105 -0.27 10.75 -9.91
CA ASP A 105 -1.36 11.20 -10.78
C ASP A 105 -2.18 10.01 -11.27
N GLY A 106 -3.50 10.18 -11.31
CA GLY A 106 -4.43 9.15 -11.75
C GLY A 106 -5.37 8.65 -10.65
N SER A 107 -6.13 7.62 -10.97
CA SER A 107 -7.31 7.24 -10.19
C SER A 107 -7.41 5.74 -9.98
N VAL A 108 -8.00 5.34 -8.85
CA VAL A 108 -8.31 3.95 -8.55
C VAL A 108 -9.67 3.60 -9.16
N VAL A 109 -9.67 2.78 -10.20
CA VAL A 109 -10.87 2.47 -10.99
C VAL A 109 -11.34 1.04 -10.76
N ARG A 110 -12.63 0.78 -10.95
CA ARG A 110 -13.21 -0.55 -10.80
C ARG A 110 -12.82 -1.42 -12.00
N PHE A 111 -12.60 -2.71 -11.77
CA PHE A 111 -12.58 -3.66 -12.88
C PHE A 111 -13.91 -3.60 -13.64
N ASN A 112 -13.83 -3.61 -14.96
CA ASN A 112 -14.97 -3.89 -15.80
C ASN A 112 -15.25 -5.38 -15.79
N SER A 113 -16.52 -5.79 -15.82
CA SER A 113 -16.95 -7.19 -15.94
C SER A 113 -16.73 -7.74 -17.36
N LEU A 114 -15.56 -7.48 -17.93
CA LEU A 114 -15.17 -7.92 -19.27
C LEU A 114 -15.27 -9.44 -19.35
N HIS A 115 -15.90 -9.92 -20.42
CA HIS A 115 -16.03 -11.34 -20.75
C HIS A 115 -16.66 -12.20 -19.64
N GLY A 116 -17.46 -11.61 -18.74
CA GLY A 116 -18.13 -12.34 -17.65
C GLY A 116 -17.19 -12.75 -16.51
N LEU A 117 -16.00 -12.16 -16.42
CA LEU A 117 -15.09 -12.39 -15.30
C LEU A 117 -15.71 -11.89 -13.98
N LYS A 118 -15.51 -12.66 -12.91
CA LYS A 118 -16.01 -12.32 -11.58
C LYS A 118 -15.20 -11.17 -10.97
N ILE A 119 -15.89 -10.32 -10.23
CA ILE A 119 -15.30 -9.24 -9.42
C ILE A 119 -15.69 -9.52 -7.96
N PRO A 120 -14.75 -9.49 -7.00
CA PRO A 120 -13.35 -9.06 -7.12
C PRO A 120 -12.46 -10.01 -7.94
N HIS A 121 -11.35 -9.48 -8.46
CA HIS A 121 -10.21 -10.31 -8.86
C HIS A 121 -9.66 -10.98 -7.59
N MET A 122 -9.86 -12.30 -7.49
CA MET A 122 -9.50 -13.09 -6.32
C MET A 122 -8.78 -14.37 -6.74
N GLY A 123 -7.53 -14.51 -6.34
CA GLY A 123 -6.73 -15.70 -6.63
C GLY A 123 -5.26 -15.42 -6.90
N TRP A 124 -4.54 -16.47 -7.29
CA TRP A 124 -3.16 -16.37 -7.72
C TRP A 124 -3.10 -15.96 -9.18
N ASN A 125 -2.38 -14.89 -9.48
CA ASN A 125 -2.21 -14.40 -10.85
C ASN A 125 -0.72 -14.12 -11.13
N GLU A 126 -0.35 -14.24 -12.39
CA GLU A 126 1.02 -14.01 -12.85
C GLU A 126 1.34 -12.50 -12.80
N VAL A 127 2.50 -12.16 -12.25
CA VAL A 127 3.05 -10.81 -12.29
C VAL A 127 4.20 -10.80 -13.26
N LYS A 128 4.16 -9.88 -14.22
CA LYS A 128 5.19 -9.66 -15.23
C LYS A 128 5.86 -8.32 -14.96
N PRO A 129 7.01 -8.28 -14.26
CA PRO A 129 7.79 -7.06 -14.09
C PRO A 129 8.13 -6.43 -15.44
N ILE A 130 8.06 -5.10 -15.53
CA ILE A 130 8.53 -4.35 -16.69
C ILE A 130 10.06 -4.49 -16.82
N ASP A 131 10.75 -4.34 -15.70
CA ASP A 131 12.19 -4.60 -15.55
C ASP A 131 12.37 -5.73 -14.55
N ARG A 132 12.85 -6.89 -15.03
CA ARG A 132 13.06 -8.08 -14.22
C ARG A 132 14.33 -7.99 -13.37
N ASP A 133 15.28 -7.17 -13.78
CA ASP A 133 16.56 -6.97 -13.09
C ASP A 133 16.45 -5.92 -11.97
N TYR A 134 15.32 -5.21 -11.89
CA TYR A 134 15.06 -4.26 -10.82
C TYR A 134 15.11 -4.96 -9.45
N HIS A 135 15.86 -4.38 -8.51
CA HIS A 135 16.25 -4.99 -7.24
C HIS A 135 15.08 -5.53 -6.39
N MET A 136 13.89 -4.94 -6.51
CA MET A 136 12.67 -5.42 -5.84
C MET A 136 12.31 -6.87 -6.21
N TRP A 137 12.69 -7.32 -7.41
CA TRP A 137 12.34 -8.65 -7.94
C TRP A 137 13.45 -9.69 -7.72
N ALA A 138 14.60 -9.30 -7.16
CA ALA A 138 15.72 -10.20 -6.94
C ALA A 138 15.30 -11.42 -6.09
N GLY A 139 15.66 -12.63 -6.56
CA GLY A 139 15.36 -13.89 -5.87
C GLY A 139 13.91 -14.37 -5.99
N THR A 140 13.03 -13.64 -6.69
CA THR A 140 11.66 -14.10 -6.96
C THR A 140 11.62 -15.17 -8.05
N ARG A 141 10.63 -16.07 -8.01
CA ARG A 141 10.44 -17.14 -9.01
C ARG A 141 10.01 -16.57 -10.37
N ASP A 142 10.30 -17.29 -11.44
CA ASP A 142 9.83 -17.02 -12.79
C ASP A 142 9.17 -18.30 -13.38
N PRO A 143 7.85 -18.32 -13.65
CA PRO A 143 6.90 -17.20 -13.53
C PRO A 143 6.58 -16.82 -12.08
N LEU A 144 6.50 -15.52 -11.81
CA LEU A 144 6.10 -14.98 -10.52
C LEU A 144 4.58 -14.99 -10.39
N HIS A 145 4.06 -15.63 -9.34
CA HIS A 145 2.64 -15.56 -9.01
C HIS A 145 2.45 -14.91 -7.64
N LEU A 146 1.54 -13.95 -7.56
CA LEU A 146 1.12 -13.32 -6.29
C LEU A 146 -0.38 -13.53 -6.09
N TYR A 147 -0.82 -13.48 -4.83
CA TYR A 147 -2.23 -13.57 -4.48
C TYR A 147 -2.89 -12.19 -4.48
N PHE A 148 -3.99 -12.06 -5.20
CA PHE A 148 -4.77 -10.83 -5.34
C PHE A 148 -6.17 -11.00 -4.75
N VAL A 149 -6.68 -9.93 -4.15
CA VAL A 149 -8.07 -9.81 -3.71
C VAL A 149 -8.51 -8.35 -3.76
N HIS A 150 -9.04 -7.91 -4.91
CA HIS A 150 -9.45 -6.50 -5.08
C HIS A 150 -10.48 -6.34 -6.20
N SER A 151 -11.41 -5.39 -6.00
CA SER A 151 -12.38 -4.99 -7.04
C SER A 151 -11.93 -3.78 -7.85
N PHE A 152 -11.00 -3.01 -7.31
CA PHE A 152 -10.48 -1.77 -7.87
C PHE A 152 -8.97 -1.86 -8.04
N PHE A 153 -8.40 -1.08 -8.96
CA PHE A 153 -6.97 -1.03 -9.23
C PHE A 153 -6.56 0.37 -9.66
N PRO A 154 -5.32 0.82 -9.33
CA PRO A 154 -4.85 2.10 -9.82
C PRO A 154 -4.68 2.12 -11.34
N LYS A 155 -5.10 3.23 -11.94
CA LYS A 155 -4.87 3.58 -13.32
C LYS A 155 -4.06 4.90 -13.33
N PRO A 156 -2.72 4.82 -13.42
CA PRO A 156 -1.86 5.99 -13.56
C PRO A 156 -2.26 6.83 -14.77
N ALA A 157 -2.03 8.14 -14.68
CA ALA A 157 -2.27 9.07 -15.79
C ALA A 157 -1.09 9.12 -16.78
N ASP A 158 0.09 8.66 -16.36
CA ASP A 158 1.36 8.67 -17.09
C ASP A 158 1.91 7.27 -17.45
#